data_AF-K6XI59-F1
#
_entry.id   AF-K6XI59-F1
#
_cell.length_a   1.000
_cell.length_b   1.000
_cell.length_c   1.000
_cell.angle_alpha   90.00
_cell.angle_beta   90.00
_cell.angle_gamma   90.00
#
_symmetry.space_group_name_H-M   'P 1'
#
loop_
_entity.id
_entity.type
_entity.pdbx_description
1 polymer ?
#
loop_
_entity_poly.entity_id
_entity_poly.type
_entity_poly.pdbx_seq_one_letter_code
_entity_poly.pdbx_strand_id
1 'polypeptide(L)'
;MNRELCSVAKAALVRFFETYEESTVVYLELPDTPNWRALDNYFYLGEVQIIDDTSIRADLGYSWSVSLIPSKVEISGDLFELTISGSDLHLESSTIHRKYHEGWVRFYVIPNTDITNAARDENGTKLRELQLAIYDAED
;
A
#
# COMPACT_ATOMS: atom_id res chain seq x y z
N MET A 1 -2.70 -20.56 2.15
CA MET A 1 -2.81 -19.59 1.04
C MET A 1 -2.69 -18.16 1.55
N ASN A 2 -3.46 -17.70 2.55
CA ASN A 2 -3.39 -16.30 2.99
C ASN A 2 -2.07 -15.84 3.63
N ARG A 3 -1.31 -16.72 4.30
CA ARG A 3 -0.05 -16.33 4.98
C ARG A 3 1.01 -15.77 4.02
N GLU A 4 1.13 -16.38 2.84
CA GLU A 4 2.08 -15.94 1.82
C GLU A 4 1.68 -14.58 1.26
N LEU A 5 0.40 -14.41 0.90
CA LEU A 5 -0.13 -13.10 0.49
C LEU A 5 0.00 -12.03 1.57
N CYS A 6 -0.19 -12.37 2.85
CA CYS A 6 0.07 -11.42 3.95
C CYS A 6 1.55 -11.01 4.02
N SER A 7 2.47 -11.96 3.78
CA SER A 7 3.91 -11.71 3.78
C SER A 7 4.32 -10.84 2.59
N VAL A 8 3.77 -11.12 1.40
CA VAL A 8 3.96 -10.32 0.18
C VAL A 8 3.39 -8.92 0.36
N ALA A 9 2.16 -8.79 0.87
CA ALA A 9 1.53 -7.50 1.10
C ALA A 9 2.31 -6.66 2.11
N LYS A 10 2.79 -7.27 3.20
CA LYS A 10 3.69 -6.62 4.16
C LYS A 10 4.98 -6.15 3.51
N ALA A 11 5.65 -7.02 2.73
CA ALA A 11 6.87 -6.66 2.04
C ALA A 11 6.63 -5.51 1.04
N ALA A 12 5.52 -5.55 0.30
CA ALA A 12 5.17 -4.54 -0.69
C ALA A 12 4.93 -3.18 -0.03
N LEU A 13 4.18 -3.13 1.08
CA LEU A 13 4.00 -1.90 1.85
C LEU A 13 5.33 -1.33 2.31
N VAL A 14 6.16 -2.15 2.96
CA VAL A 14 7.46 -1.71 3.47
C VAL A 14 8.34 -1.18 2.34
N ARG A 15 8.48 -1.91 1.23
CA ARG A 15 9.32 -1.48 0.11
C ARG A 15 8.78 -0.24 -0.59
N PHE A 16 7.47 -0.10 -0.72
CA PHE A 16 6.86 1.06 -1.35
C PHE A 16 7.11 2.33 -0.53
N PHE A 17 6.87 2.28 0.78
CA PHE A 17 7.13 3.43 1.65
C PHE A 17 8.63 3.72 1.79
N GLU A 18 9.50 2.72 1.96
CA GLU A 18 10.97 2.93 1.93
C GLU A 18 11.45 3.62 0.65
N THR A 19 10.77 3.39 -0.49
CA THR A 19 11.15 4.02 -1.76
C THR A 19 10.80 5.50 -1.80
N TYR A 20 9.70 5.92 -1.19
CA TYR A 20 9.08 7.22 -1.46
C TYR A 20 8.91 8.14 -0.26
N GLU A 21 8.73 7.60 0.94
CA GLU A 21 8.26 8.33 2.13
C GLU A 21 9.15 9.50 2.55
N GLU A 22 10.47 9.38 2.38
CA GLU A 22 11.41 10.47 2.71
C GLU A 22 11.39 11.62 1.70
N SER A 23 10.90 11.37 0.48
CA SER A 23 11.04 12.28 -0.66
C SER A 23 9.72 12.84 -1.16
N THR A 24 8.63 12.10 -1.04
CA THR A 24 7.32 12.47 -1.59
C THR A 24 6.19 11.98 -0.71
N VAL A 25 5.06 12.67 -0.81
CA VAL A 25 3.81 12.27 -0.16
C VAL A 25 3.29 10.99 -0.81
N VAL A 26 3.00 10.00 0.02
CA VAL A 26 2.24 8.80 -0.36
C VAL A 26 0.77 9.08 -0.10
N TYR A 27 -0.04 8.97 -1.16
CA TYR A 27 -1.49 9.13 -1.12
C TYR A 27 -2.18 7.77 -1.01
N LEU A 28 -3.41 7.78 -0.50
CA LEU A 28 -4.25 6.60 -0.36
C LEU A 28 -5.56 6.78 -1.14
N GLU A 29 -5.99 5.73 -1.85
CA GLU A 29 -7.26 5.67 -2.56
C GLU A 29 -8.03 4.40 -2.17
N LEU A 30 -9.36 4.53 -2.11
CA LEU A 30 -10.33 3.48 -1.78
C LEU A 30 -11.36 3.32 -2.92
N PRO A 31 -12.14 2.21 -2.93
CA PRO A 31 -13.04 1.89 -4.04
C PRO A 31 -14.18 2.89 -4.24
N ASP A 32 -14.57 3.61 -3.18
CA ASP A 32 -15.68 4.58 -3.19
C ASP A 32 -15.20 6.03 -3.23
N THR A 33 -13.89 6.27 -3.30
CA THR A 33 -13.30 7.62 -3.39
C THR A 33 -12.73 7.85 -4.78
N PRO A 34 -13.54 8.19 -5.79
CA PRO A 34 -12.96 8.68 -7.02
C PRO A 34 -12.44 10.09 -6.76
N ASN A 35 -11.17 10.33 -7.09
CA ASN A 35 -10.69 11.63 -7.49
C ASN A 35 -10.59 12.72 -6.36
N TRP A 36 -9.35 12.89 -5.88
CA TRP A 36 -8.74 14.10 -5.27
C TRP A 36 -9.35 14.65 -3.96
N ARG A 37 -8.54 14.55 -2.88
CA ARG A 37 -8.70 15.01 -1.47
C ARG A 37 -9.25 14.03 -0.43
N ALA A 38 -9.18 12.72 -0.67
CA ALA A 38 -9.51 11.75 0.38
C ALA A 38 -8.34 11.65 1.37
N LEU A 39 -8.32 12.61 2.31
CA LEU A 39 -7.37 12.81 3.41
C LEU A 39 -6.11 13.58 2.96
N ASP A 40 -6.08 14.89 3.23
CA ASP A 40 -4.89 15.75 3.11
C ASP A 40 -3.88 15.42 4.24
N ASN A 41 -3.70 14.13 4.52
CA ASN A 41 -2.85 13.60 5.56
C ASN A 41 -1.62 13.00 4.91
N TYR A 42 -0.47 13.38 5.44
CA TYR A 42 0.79 12.74 5.11
C TYR A 42 0.80 11.39 5.83
N PHE A 43 0.62 10.31 5.08
CA PHE A 43 0.74 8.96 5.62
C PHE A 43 2.21 8.62 5.81
N TYR A 44 2.51 8.03 6.97
CA TYR A 44 3.80 7.44 7.26
C TYR A 44 3.58 5.97 7.61
N LEU A 45 4.39 5.05 7.08
CA LEU A 45 4.25 3.65 7.42
C LEU A 45 4.92 3.38 8.77
N GLY A 46 4.09 3.17 9.78
CA GLY A 46 4.52 2.63 11.06
C GLY A 46 4.77 1.13 10.97
N GLU A 47 4.20 0.38 11.91
CA GLU A 47 4.32 -1.07 11.90
C GLU A 47 3.32 -1.71 10.94
N VAL A 48 3.77 -2.75 10.22
CA VAL A 48 2.89 -3.69 9.51
C VAL A 48 2.88 -5.03 10.23
N GLN A 49 1.71 -5.39 10.78
CA GLN A 49 1.48 -6.62 11.52
C GLN A 49 0.72 -7.62 10.65
N ILE A 50 1.10 -8.90 10.76
CA ILE A 50 0.30 -10.02 10.25
C ILE A 50 -0.46 -10.58 11.44
N ILE A 51 -1.79 -10.64 11.34
CA ILE A 51 -2.69 -11.08 12.40
C ILE A 51 -3.24 -12.45 12.01
N ASP A 52 -3.06 -13.42 12.90
CA ASP A 52 -3.55 -14.80 12.77
C ASP A 52 -3.23 -15.45 11.41
N ASP A 53 -2.07 -15.13 10.82
CA ASP A 53 -1.60 -15.62 9.50
C ASP A 53 -2.58 -15.36 8.32
N THR A 54 -3.59 -14.50 8.50
CA THR A 54 -4.71 -14.36 7.55
C THR A 54 -5.03 -12.93 7.16
N SER A 55 -4.72 -11.95 8.01
CA SER A 55 -4.92 -10.53 7.72
C SER A 55 -3.68 -9.72 7.99
N ILE A 56 -3.62 -8.54 7.40
CA ILE A 56 -2.61 -7.53 7.68
C ILE A 56 -3.25 -6.33 8.35
N ARG A 57 -2.47 -5.64 9.20
CA ARG A 57 -2.77 -4.30 9.68
C ARG A 57 -1.54 -3.43 9.49
N ALA A 58 -1.69 -2.30 8.83
CA ALA A 58 -0.65 -1.29 8.67
C ALA A 58 -1.05 -0.02 9.43
N ASP A 59 -0.16 0.44 10.30
CA ASP A 59 -0.23 1.78 10.90
C ASP A 59 0.26 2.80 9.87
N LEU A 60 -0.56 3.81 9.60
CA LEU A 60 -0.30 4.88 8.62
C LEU A 60 0.02 6.23 9.29
N GLY A 61 0.28 6.22 10.61
CA GLY A 61 0.59 7.41 11.40
C GLY A 61 -0.63 8.27 11.68
N TYR A 62 -0.50 9.24 12.59
CA TYR A 62 -1.58 10.18 12.93
C TYR A 62 -2.93 9.51 13.26
N SER A 63 -2.86 8.37 13.96
CA SER A 63 -4.01 7.51 14.31
C SER A 63 -4.69 6.82 13.12
N TRP A 64 -4.14 6.87 11.92
CA TRP A 64 -4.63 6.11 10.77
C TRP A 64 -4.12 4.68 10.80
N SER A 65 -5.00 3.74 10.48
CA SER A 65 -4.58 2.38 10.16
C SER A 65 -5.48 1.76 9.10
N VAL A 66 -4.90 0.87 8.30
CA VAL A 66 -5.63 0.05 7.35
C VAL A 66 -5.45 -1.42 7.71
N SER A 67 -6.51 -2.20 7.62
CA SER A 67 -6.44 -3.66 7.77
C SER A 67 -7.30 -4.35 6.73
N LEU A 68 -6.83 -5.49 6.22
CA LEU A 68 -7.61 -6.33 5.32
C LEU A 68 -7.08 -7.78 5.31
N ILE A 69 -7.90 -8.68 4.79
CA ILE A 69 -7.51 -10.03 4.38
C ILE A 69 -7.10 -9.97 2.90
N PRO A 70 -5.80 -10.00 2.56
CA PRO A 70 -5.35 -9.82 1.18
C PRO A 70 -5.73 -11.01 0.29
N SER A 71 -6.23 -10.71 -0.90
CA SER A 71 -6.46 -11.68 -1.99
C SER A 71 -5.53 -11.45 -3.19
N LYS A 72 -5.02 -10.23 -3.39
CA LYS A 72 -4.08 -9.88 -4.45
C LYS A 72 -3.21 -8.69 -4.04
N VAL A 73 -1.95 -8.69 -4.49
CA VAL A 73 -1.01 -7.57 -4.33
C VAL A 73 -0.47 -7.21 -5.71
N GLU A 74 -0.53 -5.94 -6.08
CA GLU A 74 -0.09 -5.46 -7.40
C GLU A 74 0.78 -4.21 -7.22
N ILE A 75 1.93 -4.19 -7.88
CA ILE A 75 2.77 -2.99 -8.01
C ILE A 75 2.71 -2.57 -9.49
N SER A 76 2.40 -1.31 -9.78
CA SER A 76 2.29 -0.81 -11.16
C SER A 76 3.61 -0.90 -11.92
N GLY A 77 3.55 -1.03 -13.25
CA GLY A 77 4.75 -1.19 -14.09
C GLY A 77 5.77 -0.04 -13.99
N ASP A 78 5.31 1.15 -13.64
CA ASP A 78 6.13 2.34 -13.40
C ASP A 78 6.56 2.52 -11.92
N LEU A 79 6.13 1.60 -11.04
CA LEU A 79 6.38 1.55 -9.60
C LEU A 79 5.74 2.70 -8.79
N PHE A 80 4.85 3.49 -9.38
CA PHE A 80 4.22 4.61 -8.69
C PHE A 80 2.97 4.24 -7.90
N GLU A 81 2.47 3.02 -8.04
CA GLU A 81 1.29 2.54 -7.36
C GLU A 81 1.49 1.14 -6.77
N LEU A 82 0.96 0.95 -5.55
CA LEU A 82 0.79 -0.33 -4.89
C LEU A 82 -0.70 -0.51 -4.59
N THR A 83 -1.31 -1.57 -5.13
CA THR A 83 -2.71 -1.94 -4.87
C THR A 83 -2.75 -3.25 -4.10
N ILE A 84 -3.50 -3.29 -3.00
CA ILE A 84 -3.79 -4.51 -2.24
C ILE A 84 -5.29 -4.72 -2.27
N SER A 85 -5.72 -5.78 -2.96
CA SER A 85 -7.12 -6.19 -3.01
C SER A 85 -7.40 -7.24 -1.94
N GLY A 86 -8.63 -7.30 -1.46
CA GLY A 86 -8.99 -8.25 -0.42
C GLY A 86 -10.42 -8.15 0.07
N SER A 87 -10.63 -8.78 1.21
CA SER A 87 -11.89 -8.76 1.95
C SER A 87 -11.69 -8.21 3.35
N ASP A 88 -12.80 -7.84 3.99
CA ASP A 88 -12.81 -7.27 5.33
C ASP A 88 -11.84 -6.09 5.46
N LEU A 89 -11.93 -5.14 4.52
CA LEU A 89 -11.09 -3.95 4.47
C LEU A 89 -11.64 -2.91 5.44
N HIS A 90 -10.84 -2.51 6.42
CA HIS A 90 -11.13 -1.41 7.35
C HIS A 90 -10.08 -0.32 7.16
N LEU A 91 -10.53 0.92 6.99
CA LEU A 91 -9.70 2.11 7.15
C LEU A 91 -10.22 2.88 8.36
N GLU A 92 -9.36 3.03 9.36
CA GLU A 92 -9.70 3.61 10.65
C GLU A 92 -8.84 4.83 10.95
N SER A 93 -9.45 5.83 11.57
CA SER A 93 -8.81 6.94 12.26
C SER A 93 -9.59 7.32 13.51
N SER A 94 -9.13 8.31 14.25
CA SER A 94 -9.86 8.84 15.43
C SER A 94 -11.29 9.30 15.12
N THR A 95 -11.60 9.61 13.86
CA THR A 95 -12.90 10.18 13.44
C THR A 95 -13.53 9.48 12.24
N ILE A 96 -12.79 8.65 11.51
CA ILE A 96 -13.25 8.01 10.27
C ILE A 96 -13.12 6.50 10.43
N HIS A 97 -14.19 5.77 10.11
CA HIS A 97 -14.18 4.32 10.04
C HIS A 97 -14.90 3.93 8.75
N ARG A 98 -14.15 3.42 7.78
CA ARG A 98 -14.69 2.90 6.52
C ARG A 98 -14.49 1.40 6.48
N LYS A 99 -15.52 0.68 6.03
CA LYS A 99 -15.54 -0.78 5.98
C LYS A 99 -16.05 -1.26 4.63
N TYR A 100 -15.35 -2.22 4.05
CA TYR A 100 -15.72 -2.86 2.79
C TYR A 100 -15.66 -4.37 2.98
N HIS A 101 -16.73 -5.05 2.56
CA HIS A 101 -16.76 -6.51 2.59
C HIS A 101 -15.72 -7.08 1.62
N GLU A 102 -15.68 -6.52 0.40
CA GLU A 102 -14.65 -6.74 -0.60
C GLU A 102 -14.22 -5.39 -1.16
N GLY A 103 -12.94 -5.22 -1.44
CA GLY A 103 -12.41 -3.96 -1.95
C GLY A 103 -10.92 -3.99 -2.17
N TRP A 104 -10.36 -2.80 -2.39
CA TRP A 104 -8.93 -2.60 -2.58
C TRP A 104 -8.51 -1.33 -1.88
N VAL A 105 -7.24 -1.27 -1.49
CA VAL A 105 -6.57 -0.05 -1.07
C VAL A 105 -5.39 0.18 -2.01
N ARG A 106 -5.27 1.41 -2.53
CA ARG A 106 -4.16 1.81 -3.39
C ARG A 106 -3.34 2.88 -2.70
N PHE A 107 -2.05 2.64 -2.61
CA PHE A 107 -1.05 3.63 -2.26
C PHE A 107 -0.41 4.14 -3.55
N TYR A 108 -0.29 5.45 -3.70
CA TYR A 108 0.32 6.03 -4.89
C TYR A 108 1.11 7.30 -4.59
N VAL A 109 2.02 7.64 -5.49
CA VAL A 109 2.75 8.91 -5.49
C VAL A 109 2.45 9.65 -6.79
N ILE A 110 2.54 10.99 -6.80
CA ILE A 110 2.27 11.76 -8.01
C ILE A 110 3.44 11.56 -8.99
N PRO A 111 3.21 10.96 -10.17
CA PRO A 111 4.27 10.75 -11.15
C PRO A 111 4.69 12.08 -11.80
N ASN A 112 5.81 12.05 -12.53
CA ASN A 112 6.30 13.20 -13.32
C ASN A 112 6.71 14.43 -12.52
N THR A 113 7.01 14.28 -11.23
CA THR A 113 7.80 15.26 -10.49
C THR A 113 9.26 14.81 -10.47
N ASP A 114 10.20 15.75 -10.53
CA ASP A 114 11.63 15.43 -10.50
C ASP A 114 12.01 14.62 -9.25
N ILE A 115 11.41 14.97 -8.10
CA ILE A 115 11.66 14.32 -6.81
C ILE A 115 11.11 12.89 -6.79
N THR A 116 9.87 12.67 -7.25
CA THR A 116 9.27 11.32 -7.28
C THR A 116 10.01 10.39 -8.25
N ASN A 117 10.43 10.92 -9.41
CA ASN A 117 11.22 10.16 -10.38
C ASN A 117 12.60 9.80 -9.81
N ALA A 118 13.29 10.75 -9.16
CA ALA A 118 14.58 10.49 -8.53
C ALA A 118 14.47 9.41 -7.43
N ALA A 119 13.45 9.51 -6.56
CA ALA A 119 13.21 8.52 -5.51
C ALA A 119 12.99 7.10 -6.09
N ARG A 120 12.20 6.99 -7.16
CA ARG A 120 12.03 5.70 -7.88
C ARG A 120 13.35 5.18 -8.43
N ASP A 121 14.14 6.03 -9.07
CA ASP A 121 15.36 5.62 -9.77
C ASP A 121 16.49 5.25 -8.79
N GLU A 122 16.59 5.96 -7.66
CA GLU A 122 17.60 5.72 -6.63
C GLU A 122 17.24 4.55 -5.71
N ASN A 123 15.97 4.45 -5.29
CA ASN A 123 15.55 3.52 -4.23
C ASN A 123 14.65 2.37 -4.72
N GLY A 124 14.12 2.43 -5.94
CA GLY A 124 13.11 1.50 -6.44
C GLY A 124 13.60 0.10 -6.82
N THR A 125 14.91 -0.20 -6.73
CA THR A 125 15.47 -1.50 -7.11
C THR A 125 14.79 -2.66 -6.37
N LYS A 126 14.68 -2.57 -5.04
CA LYS A 126 14.04 -3.64 -4.23
C LYS A 126 12.54 -3.75 -4.49
N LEU A 127 11.88 -2.63 -4.80
CA LEU A 127 10.46 -2.61 -5.14
C LEU A 127 10.23 -3.29 -6.51
N ARG A 128 11.13 -3.08 -7.47
CA ARG A 128 11.14 -3.76 -8.77
C ARG A 128 11.37 -5.26 -8.64
N GLU A 129 12.36 -5.67 -7.84
CA GLU A 129 12.64 -7.09 -7.57
C GLU A 129 11.39 -7.79 -6.99
N LEU A 130 10.74 -7.14 -6.03
CA LEU A 130 9.49 -7.66 -5.45
C LEU A 130 8.35 -7.71 -6.46
N GLN A 131 8.20 -6.69 -7.31
CA GLN A 131 7.19 -6.70 -8.37
C GLN A 131 7.37 -7.90 -9.31
N LEU A 132 8.59 -8.18 -9.75
CA LEU A 132 8.87 -9.31 -10.63
C LEU A 132 8.56 -10.64 -9.95
N ALA A 133 8.95 -10.79 -8.67
CA ALA A 133 8.63 -11.98 -7.90
C ALA A 133 7.11 -12.20 -7.69
N ILE A 134 6.32 -11.12 -7.60
CA ILE A 134 4.86 -11.20 -7.56
C ILE A 134 4.31 -11.71 -8.88
N TYR A 135 4.76 -11.16 -10.01
CA TYR A 135 4.28 -11.60 -11.33
C TYR A 135 4.65 -13.05 -11.64
N ASP A 136 5.88 -13.47 -11.32
CA ASP A 136 6.34 -14.84 -11.54
C ASP A 136 5.56 -15.87 -10.69
N ALA A 137 4.87 -15.45 -9.63
CA ALA A 137 4.05 -16.31 -8.78
C ALA A 137 2.58 -16.39 -9.24
N GLU A 138 2.15 -15.51 -10.16
CA GLU A 138 0.81 -15.53 -10.74
C GLU A 138 0.71 -16.39 -12.04
N ASP A 139 1.85 -16.72 -12.66
CA ASP A 139 2.00 -17.59 -13.84
C ASP A 139 2.15 -19.09 -13.49
#